data_AF-A0AA43TTW9-F1
#
_entry.id   AF-A0AA43TTW9-F1
#
_cell.length_a   1.000
_cell.length_b   1.000
_cell.length_c   1.000
_cell.angle_alpha   90.00
_cell.angle_beta   90.00
_cell.angle_gamma   90.00
#
_symmetry.space_group_name_H-M   'P 1'
#
loop_
_entity.id
_entity.type
_entity.pdbx_description
1 polymer ?
#
loop_
_entity_poly.entity_id
_entity_poly.type
_entity_poly.pdbx_seq_one_letter_code
_entity_poly.pdbx_strand_id
1 'polypeptide(L)'
;MADEVKVDKETFHNRLNQLVSTWKSDKRQSSDALFGGVSSIVVLMGKTEEQPVLHKSNAFHSWLLGYEFPATLMILTFDCLYVVTTAKKAQILAKHLEALKGGKIQLEVLVRGKDPEENAKQFEKCVEAIRGAGKRVGILAKDTSAGPFADEWRKALGDLSKEIEEVDVSTALSSAAFACKDEAELVHAPTPATEKREG
;
A
#
# COMPACT_ATOMS: atom_id res chain seq x y z
N MET A 1 4.25 1.54 28.61
CA MET A 1 4.70 0.32 27.91
C MET A 1 4.31 0.55 26.46
N ALA A 2 5.26 0.69 25.54
CA ALA A 2 4.92 0.92 24.14
C ALA A 2 4.48 -0.41 23.55
N ASP A 3 3.22 -0.54 23.15
CA ASP A 3 2.71 -1.70 22.45
C ASP A 3 3.66 -2.05 21.29
N GLU A 4 4.19 -3.26 21.33
CA GLU A 4 5.10 -3.76 20.32
C GLU A 4 4.30 -3.95 19.02
N VAL A 5 4.54 -3.10 18.01
CA VAL A 5 3.88 -3.21 16.72
C VAL A 5 4.14 -4.61 16.13
N LYS A 6 3.07 -5.39 15.99
CA LYS A 6 3.08 -6.74 15.45
C LYS A 6 2.34 -6.76 14.12
N VAL A 7 3.01 -7.21 13.08
CA VAL A 7 2.40 -7.44 11.76
C VAL A 7 2.09 -8.94 11.65
N ASP A 8 0.85 -9.29 11.35
CA ASP A 8 0.48 -10.69 11.14
C ASP A 8 0.92 -11.15 9.75
N LYS A 9 1.93 -12.03 9.71
CA LYS A 9 2.54 -12.48 8.47
C LYS A 9 1.58 -13.24 7.55
N GLU A 10 0.67 -14.03 8.12
CA GLU A 10 -0.24 -14.89 7.34
C GLU A 10 -1.32 -14.03 6.69
N THR A 11 -1.91 -13.13 7.48
CA THR A 11 -2.89 -12.15 7.04
C THR A 11 -2.31 -11.24 5.96
N PHE A 12 -1.12 -10.67 6.19
CA PHE A 12 -0.40 -9.87 5.19
C PHE A 12 -0.24 -10.62 3.86
N HIS A 13 0.18 -11.88 3.93
CA HIS A 13 0.48 -12.67 2.74
C HIS A 13 -0.78 -13.08 1.99
N ASN A 14 -1.83 -13.50 2.70
CA ASN A 14 -3.11 -13.86 2.10
C ASN A 14 -3.74 -12.65 1.41
N ARG A 15 -3.77 -11.50 2.09
CA ARG A 15 -4.29 -10.23 1.56
C ARG A 15 -3.50 -9.77 0.33
N LEU A 16 -2.16 -9.75 0.39
CA LEU A 16 -1.33 -9.36 -0.75
C LEU A 16 -1.52 -10.28 -1.96
N ASN A 17 -1.51 -11.60 -1.74
CA ASN A 17 -1.68 -12.57 -2.82
C ASN A 17 -3.08 -12.48 -3.45
N GLN A 18 -4.11 -12.32 -2.63
CA GLN A 18 -5.49 -12.14 -3.11
C GLN A 18 -5.60 -10.88 -3.96
N LEU A 19 -5.10 -9.74 -3.48
CA LEU A 19 -5.14 -8.48 -4.22
C LEU A 19 -4.45 -8.61 -5.57
N VAL A 20 -3.21 -9.12 -5.60
CA VAL A 20 -2.45 -9.23 -6.85
C VAL A 20 -3.08 -10.27 -7.78
N SER A 21 -3.66 -11.36 -7.26
CA SER A 21 -4.36 -12.36 -8.07
C SER A 21 -5.62 -11.78 -8.74
N THR A 22 -6.44 -11.05 -7.97
CA THR A 22 -7.64 -10.37 -8.49
C THR A 22 -7.26 -9.33 -9.52
N TRP A 23 -6.26 -8.49 -9.21
CA TRP A 23 -5.78 -7.45 -10.14
C TRP A 23 -5.17 -8.03 -11.42
N LYS A 24 -4.37 -9.11 -11.33
CA LYS A 24 -3.85 -9.83 -12.51
C LYS A 24 -4.97 -10.39 -13.38
N SER A 25 -6.02 -10.92 -12.76
CA SER A 25 -7.16 -11.49 -13.47
C SER A 25 -7.99 -10.41 -14.15
N ASP A 26 -8.24 -9.32 -13.44
CA ASP A 26 -8.92 -8.12 -13.96
C ASP A 26 -8.21 -7.55 -15.18
N LYS A 27 -6.88 -7.42 -15.14
CA LYS A 27 -6.10 -6.93 -16.29
C LYS A 27 -6.20 -7.83 -17.54
N ARG A 28 -6.44 -9.12 -17.38
CA ARG A 28 -6.63 -10.05 -18.51
C ARG A 28 -7.99 -9.89 -19.16
N GLN A 29 -8.97 -9.35 -18.44
CA GLN A 29 -10.30 -9.06 -18.96
C GLN A 29 -10.21 -7.74 -19.75
N SER A 30 -10.36 -7.81 -21.07
CA SER A 30 -10.10 -6.66 -21.96
C SER A 30 -11.23 -5.62 -22.00
N SER A 31 -12.40 -5.96 -21.44
CA SER A 31 -13.57 -5.07 -21.32
C SER A 31 -13.92 -4.92 -19.84
N ASP A 32 -14.06 -3.67 -19.37
CA ASP A 32 -14.47 -3.31 -18.00
C ASP A 32 -13.51 -3.70 -16.86
N ALA A 33 -12.20 -3.73 -17.11
CA ALA A 33 -11.20 -3.92 -16.06
C ALA A 33 -11.36 -2.86 -14.94
N LEU A 34 -11.71 -3.29 -13.72
CA LEU A 34 -11.93 -2.45 -12.55
C LEU A 34 -10.68 -1.64 -12.19
N PHE A 35 -9.49 -2.21 -12.38
CA PHE A 35 -8.22 -1.54 -12.13
C PHE A 35 -7.76 -0.67 -13.31
N GLY A 36 -8.56 -0.52 -14.37
CA GLY A 36 -8.24 0.32 -15.53
C GLY A 36 -7.01 -0.14 -16.33
N GLY A 37 -6.61 -1.40 -16.18
CA GLY A 37 -5.46 -1.99 -16.87
C GLY A 37 -4.09 -1.54 -16.35
N VAL A 38 -4.02 -0.95 -15.14
CA VAL A 38 -2.74 -0.51 -14.55
C VAL A 38 -1.74 -1.66 -14.39
N SER A 39 -0.46 -1.34 -14.48
CA SER A 39 0.67 -2.26 -14.32
C SER A 39 1.38 -2.13 -12.97
N SER A 40 1.23 -0.98 -12.31
CA SER A 40 1.73 -0.71 -10.98
C SER A 40 0.69 0.08 -10.20
N ILE A 41 0.69 -0.03 -8.87
CA ILE A 41 -0.14 0.78 -7.97
C ILE A 41 0.79 1.48 -6.98
N VAL A 42 0.58 2.79 -6.81
CA VAL A 42 1.36 3.65 -5.91
C VAL A 42 0.46 4.05 -4.74
N VAL A 43 0.88 3.67 -3.53
CA VAL A 43 0.26 4.12 -2.28
C VAL A 43 1.29 4.92 -1.51
N LEU A 44 1.09 6.24 -1.47
CA LEU A 44 1.97 7.17 -0.77
C LEU A 44 1.29 7.62 0.51
N MET A 45 1.97 7.44 1.65
CA MET A 45 1.55 8.01 2.92
C MET A 45 2.55 9.06 3.41
N GLY A 46 2.07 10.30 3.49
CA GLY A 46 2.82 11.46 3.99
C GLY A 46 2.85 11.54 5.52
N LYS A 47 2.78 12.77 6.02
CA LYS A 47 2.60 13.05 7.46
C LYS A 47 1.17 12.68 7.87
N THR A 48 1.01 12.14 9.08
CA THR A 48 -0.31 11.95 9.68
C THR A 48 -0.98 13.31 9.90
N GLU A 49 -2.22 13.47 9.43
CA GLU A 49 -3.02 14.66 9.69
C GLU A 49 -3.63 14.61 11.09
N GLU A 50 -3.83 15.78 11.71
CA GLU A 50 -4.44 15.89 13.05
C GLU A 50 -5.94 15.61 13.05
N GLN A 51 -6.60 15.74 11.90
CA GLN A 51 -7.99 15.30 11.73
C GLN A 51 -8.03 13.95 11.01
N PRO A 52 -8.82 12.98 11.50
CA PRO A 52 -8.98 11.69 10.86
C PRO A 52 -9.79 11.87 9.57
N VAL A 53 -9.09 12.17 8.48
CA VAL A 53 -9.63 12.02 7.13
C VAL A 53 -9.42 10.56 6.73
N LEU A 54 -10.49 9.87 6.35
CA LEU A 54 -10.45 8.48 5.90
C LEU A 54 -9.79 8.39 4.51
N HIS A 55 -8.47 8.53 4.49
CA HIS A 55 -7.65 8.34 3.30
C HIS A 55 -7.56 6.85 2.96
N LYS A 56 -7.59 6.55 1.65
CA LYS A 56 -7.55 5.16 1.18
C LYS A 56 -6.19 4.52 1.42
N SER A 57 -5.13 5.32 1.49
CA SER A 57 -3.77 4.93 1.88
C SER A 57 -3.75 4.43 3.32
N ASN A 58 -4.33 5.16 4.28
CA ASN A 58 -4.44 4.72 5.66
C ASN A 58 -5.21 3.39 5.77
N ALA A 59 -6.36 3.29 5.09
CA ALA A 59 -7.14 2.06 5.04
C ALA A 59 -6.34 0.90 4.41
N PHE A 60 -5.57 1.16 3.36
CA PHE A 60 -4.71 0.16 2.72
C PHE A 60 -3.58 -0.31 3.63
N HIS A 61 -2.95 0.59 4.38
CA HIS A 61 -1.93 0.22 5.37
C HIS A 61 -2.52 -0.61 6.51
N SER A 62 -3.65 -0.18 7.06
CA SER A 62 -4.34 -0.90 8.13
C SER A 62 -4.82 -2.28 7.66
N TRP A 63 -5.34 -2.38 6.44
CA TRP A 63 -5.70 -3.65 5.84
C TRP A 63 -4.48 -4.52 5.53
N LEU A 64 -3.39 -3.98 4.98
CA LEU A 64 -2.28 -4.84 4.60
C LEU A 64 -1.42 -5.25 5.81
N LEU A 65 -1.12 -4.31 6.70
CA LEU A 65 -0.14 -4.46 7.78
C LEU A 65 -0.76 -4.55 9.18
N GLY A 66 -2.05 -4.22 9.34
CA GLY A 66 -2.67 -4.05 10.65
C GLY A 66 -2.27 -2.76 11.39
N TYR A 67 -1.46 -1.91 10.75
CA TYR A 67 -0.95 -0.67 11.35
C TYR A 67 -0.61 0.38 10.29
N GLU A 68 -0.72 1.65 10.65
CA GLU A 68 -0.38 2.77 9.77
C GLU A 68 1.10 3.14 9.91
N PHE A 69 1.81 3.24 8.79
CA PHE A 69 3.23 3.58 8.75
C PHE A 69 3.46 4.96 8.12
N PRO A 70 3.42 6.08 8.87
CA PRO A 70 3.58 7.43 8.28
C PRO A 70 4.88 7.57 7.48
N ALA A 71 4.99 8.51 6.55
CA ALA A 71 6.20 8.69 5.73
C ALA A 71 6.70 7.36 5.12
N THR A 72 5.78 6.65 4.46
CA THR A 72 6.06 5.36 3.80
C THR A 72 5.45 5.38 2.40
N LEU A 73 6.19 4.84 1.45
CA LEU A 73 5.76 4.65 0.07
C LEU A 73 5.67 3.16 -0.20
N MET A 74 4.56 2.71 -0.77
CA MET A 74 4.38 1.36 -1.27
C MET A 74 4.16 1.39 -2.77
N ILE A 75 4.96 0.64 -3.51
CA ILE A 75 4.79 0.41 -4.94
C ILE A 75 4.47 -1.07 -5.13
N LEU A 76 3.26 -1.36 -5.57
CA LEU A 76 2.86 -2.72 -5.94
C LEU A 76 3.03 -2.89 -7.44
N THR A 77 3.79 -3.90 -7.81
CA THR A 77 3.81 -4.49 -9.15
C THR A 77 3.18 -5.87 -9.08
N PHE A 78 3.11 -6.58 -10.21
CA PHE A 78 2.53 -7.91 -10.26
C PHE A 78 3.35 -8.99 -9.55
N ASP A 79 4.61 -8.70 -9.26
CA ASP A 79 5.62 -9.65 -8.84
C ASP A 79 6.40 -9.16 -7.62
N CYS A 80 6.38 -7.86 -7.33
CA CYS A 80 7.06 -7.29 -6.18
C CYS A 80 6.25 -6.16 -5.51
N LEU A 81 6.27 -6.13 -4.19
CA LEU A 81 5.89 -5.00 -3.34
C LEU A 81 7.15 -4.33 -2.83
N TYR A 82 7.40 -3.10 -3.28
CA TYR A 82 8.48 -2.25 -2.79
C TYR A 82 7.94 -1.34 -1.67
N VAL A 83 8.60 -1.32 -0.52
CA VAL A 83 8.24 -0.48 0.63
C VAL A 83 9.41 0.42 1.02
N VAL A 84 9.30 1.72 0.76
CA VAL A 84 10.28 2.72 1.19
C VAL A 84 9.85 3.30 2.53
N THR A 85 10.65 3.09 3.58
CA THR A 85 10.31 3.54 4.94
C THR A 85 11.55 3.75 5.82
N THR A 86 11.38 4.21 7.06
CA THR A 86 12.50 4.45 7.98
C THR A 86 13.07 3.16 8.57
N ALA A 87 14.33 3.18 9.03
CA ALA A 87 15.00 2.02 9.63
C ALA A 87 14.19 1.29 10.72
N LYS A 88 13.56 2.02 11.65
CA LYS A 88 12.74 1.41 12.71
C LYS A 88 11.54 0.63 12.14
N LYS A 89 10.90 1.17 11.12
CA LYS A 89 9.74 0.55 10.45
C LYS A 89 10.18 -0.64 9.60
N ALA A 90 11.29 -0.49 8.88
CA ALA A 90 11.90 -1.58 8.13
C ALA A 90 12.27 -2.76 9.03
N GLN A 91 12.77 -2.51 10.24
CA GLN A 91 13.04 -3.56 11.23
C GLN A 91 11.78 -4.29 11.68
N ILE A 92 10.65 -3.59 11.85
CA ILE A 92 9.36 -4.22 12.18
C ILE A 92 8.91 -5.14 11.02
N LEU A 93 9.00 -4.64 9.78
CA LEU A 93 8.67 -5.43 8.59
C LEU A 93 9.60 -6.63 8.46
N ALA A 94 10.92 -6.44 8.60
CA ALA A 94 11.89 -7.53 8.55
C ALA A 94 11.60 -8.58 9.64
N LYS A 95 11.42 -8.16 10.89
CA LYS A 95 11.16 -9.07 12.02
C LYS A 95 9.95 -9.98 11.79
N HIS A 96 8.87 -9.44 11.22
CA HIS A 96 7.61 -10.19 11.06
C HIS A 96 7.46 -10.83 9.68
N LEU A 97 8.14 -10.30 8.66
CA LEU A 97 7.97 -10.68 7.25
C LEU A 97 9.25 -11.27 6.61
N GLU A 98 10.35 -11.48 7.33
CA GLU A 98 11.59 -12.07 6.80
C GLU A 98 11.41 -13.47 6.21
N ALA A 99 10.43 -14.24 6.72
CA ALA A 99 10.08 -15.56 6.19
C ALA A 99 9.46 -15.51 4.78
N LEU A 100 9.21 -14.33 4.22
CA LEU A 100 8.57 -14.14 2.91
C LEU A 100 9.55 -14.18 1.72
N LYS A 101 10.85 -14.44 1.95
CA LYS A 101 11.81 -14.74 0.88
C LYS A 101 11.45 -16.10 0.22
N GLY A 102 10.43 -16.09 -0.64
CA GLY A 102 9.90 -17.28 -1.32
C GLY A 102 8.41 -17.23 -1.70
N GLY A 103 7.69 -16.15 -1.35
CA GLY A 103 6.30 -15.93 -1.78
C GLY A 103 6.16 -15.67 -3.29
N LYS A 104 4.93 -15.83 -3.82
CA LYS A 104 4.63 -15.51 -5.25
C LYS A 104 4.85 -14.03 -5.58
N ILE A 105 4.70 -13.16 -4.58
CA ILE A 105 4.98 -11.73 -4.63
C ILE A 105 6.17 -11.47 -3.73
N GLN A 106 7.24 -10.92 -4.28
CA GLN A 106 8.44 -10.55 -3.53
C GLN A 106 8.14 -9.31 -2.68
N LEU A 107 8.75 -9.23 -1.50
CA LEU A 107 8.71 -8.04 -0.65
C LEU A 107 10.12 -7.45 -0.60
N GLU A 108 10.26 -6.23 -1.10
CA GLU A 108 11.50 -5.48 -1.04
C GLU A 108 11.34 -4.24 -0.14
N VAL A 109 12.08 -4.20 0.96
CA VAL A 109 12.04 -3.08 1.91
C VAL A 109 13.27 -2.19 1.69
N LEU A 110 13.02 -0.96 1.25
CA LEU A 110 14.03 0.05 0.96
C LEU A 110 14.15 1.01 2.14
N VAL A 111 15.30 0.97 2.81
CA VAL A 111 15.48 1.63 4.11
C VAL A 111 16.01 3.03 3.95
N ARG A 112 15.26 4.00 4.48
CA ARG A 112 15.67 5.40 4.55
C ARG A 112 16.41 5.70 5.85
N GLY A 113 17.49 6.45 5.68
CA GLY A 113 18.39 6.88 6.74
C GLY A 113 18.64 8.39 6.71
N LYS A 114 19.78 8.80 7.26
CA LYS A 114 20.19 10.21 7.30
C LYS A 114 20.89 10.68 6.03
N ASP A 115 21.30 9.75 5.16
CA ASP A 115 22.01 10.04 3.92
C ASP A 115 21.02 10.43 2.81
N PRO A 116 21.07 11.68 2.29
CA PRO A 116 20.19 12.13 1.23
C PRO A 116 20.42 11.42 -0.11
N GLU A 117 21.67 11.08 -0.45
CA GLU A 117 21.99 10.42 -1.71
C GLU A 117 21.46 8.99 -1.73
N GLU A 118 21.64 8.26 -0.62
CA GLU A 118 21.10 6.91 -0.49
C GLU A 118 19.56 6.92 -0.51
N ASN A 119 18.94 7.89 0.16
CA ASN A 119 17.48 8.08 0.12
C ASN A 119 16.96 8.34 -1.30
N ALA A 120 17.69 9.11 -2.12
CA ALA A 120 17.34 9.36 -3.51
C ALA A 120 17.39 8.07 -4.34
N LYS A 121 18.44 7.25 -4.17
CA LYS A 121 18.55 5.93 -4.85
C LYS A 121 17.38 5.00 -4.53
N GLN A 122 16.86 5.03 -3.30
CA GLN A 122 15.68 4.23 -2.95
C GLN A 122 14.46 4.65 -3.77
N PHE A 123 14.26 5.94 -4.01
CA PHE A 123 13.17 6.40 -4.86
C PHE A 123 13.43 6.15 -6.35
N GLU A 124 14.68 6.30 -6.82
CA GLU A 124 15.04 5.95 -8.20
C GLU A 124 14.71 4.49 -8.49
N LYS A 125 14.99 3.58 -7.56
CA LYS A 125 14.60 2.17 -7.70
C LYS A 125 13.08 1.98 -7.85
N CYS A 126 12.27 2.75 -7.12
CA CYS A 126 10.81 2.74 -7.27
C CYS A 126 10.37 3.30 -8.63
N VAL A 127 10.99 4.37 -9.11
CA VAL A 127 10.73 4.96 -10.43
C VAL A 127 11.03 3.95 -11.54
N GLU A 128 12.17 3.26 -11.46
CA GLU A 128 12.54 2.21 -12.41
C GLU A 128 11.60 1.00 -12.34
N ALA A 129 11.13 0.62 -11.15
CA ALA A 129 10.12 -0.43 -11.01
C ALA A 129 8.79 -0.06 -11.68
N ILE A 130 8.33 1.18 -11.53
CA ILE A 130 7.12 1.68 -12.23
C ILE A 130 7.34 1.66 -13.74
N ARG A 131 8.47 2.22 -14.20
CA ARG A 131 8.84 2.28 -15.63
C ARG A 131 8.88 0.89 -16.25
N GLY A 132 9.49 -0.08 -15.56
CA GLY A 132 9.59 -1.47 -16.01
C GLY A 132 8.25 -2.21 -16.00
N ALA A 133 7.32 -1.87 -15.10
CA ALA A 133 6.01 -2.50 -15.02
C ALA A 133 5.09 -2.09 -16.20
N GLY A 134 5.12 -0.82 -16.59
CA GLY A 134 4.37 -0.30 -17.74
C GLY A 134 3.80 1.10 -17.51
N LYS A 135 3.18 1.65 -18.57
CA LYS A 135 2.78 3.07 -18.61
C LYS A 135 1.60 3.44 -17.71
N ARG A 136 0.70 2.50 -17.39
CA ARG A 136 -0.51 2.79 -16.60
C ARG A 136 -0.26 2.57 -15.13
N VAL A 137 -0.43 3.61 -14.34
CA VAL A 137 -0.09 3.61 -12.91
C VAL A 137 -1.33 3.92 -12.09
N GLY A 138 -1.70 3.00 -11.21
CA GLY A 138 -2.79 3.18 -10.27
C GLY A 138 -2.39 4.13 -9.15
N ILE A 139 -3.21 5.14 -8.90
CA ILE A 139 -3.06 6.09 -7.79
C ILE A 139 -4.33 6.15 -6.95
N LEU A 140 -4.22 6.73 -5.76
CA LEU A 140 -5.35 7.11 -4.92
C LEU A 140 -5.60 8.60 -5.09
N ALA A 141 -6.41 8.98 -6.09
CA ALA A 141 -6.48 10.38 -6.55
C ALA A 141 -6.99 11.38 -5.50
N LYS A 142 -7.76 10.89 -4.51
CA LYS A 142 -8.30 11.72 -3.42
C LYS A 142 -7.39 11.80 -2.20
N ASP A 143 -6.26 11.09 -2.19
CA ASP A 143 -5.33 11.11 -1.08
C ASP A 143 -4.37 12.29 -1.20
N THR A 144 -4.48 13.23 -0.27
CA THR A 144 -3.65 14.43 -0.18
C THR A 144 -2.46 14.18 0.74
N SER A 145 -1.60 13.22 0.38
CA SER A 145 -0.36 12.99 1.12
C SER A 145 0.57 14.19 1.00
N ALA A 146 0.86 14.81 2.15
CA ALA A 146 1.67 16.03 2.27
C ALA A 146 2.90 15.84 3.19
N GLY A 147 3.83 16.78 3.09
CA GLY A 147 5.03 16.88 3.91
C GLY A 147 6.29 16.40 3.20
N PRO A 148 7.47 16.55 3.86
CA PRO A 148 8.77 16.43 3.18
C PRO A 148 8.98 15.11 2.44
N PHE A 149 8.51 14.00 3.04
CA PHE A 149 8.62 12.68 2.41
C PHE A 149 7.80 12.57 1.11
N ALA A 150 6.58 13.11 1.09
CA ALA A 150 5.72 13.10 -0.08
C ALA A 150 6.26 14.03 -1.17
N ASP A 151 6.78 15.19 -0.78
CA ASP A 151 7.38 16.17 -1.70
C ASP A 151 8.64 15.61 -2.37
N GLU A 152 9.50 14.94 -1.60
CA GLU A 152 10.68 14.26 -2.14
C GLU A 152 10.31 13.15 -3.13
N TRP A 153 9.28 12.35 -2.82
CA TRP A 153 8.79 11.33 -3.75
C TRP A 153 8.26 11.95 -5.04
N ARG A 154 7.43 13.01 -4.97
CA ARG A 154 6.92 13.70 -6.16
C ARG A 154 8.05 14.28 -7.00
N LYS A 155 9.09 14.81 -6.35
CA LYS A 155 10.30 15.29 -7.04
C LYS A 155 11.05 14.15 -7.74
N ALA A 156 11.18 12.99 -7.09
CA ALA A 156 11.84 11.82 -7.66
C ALA A 156 11.05 11.22 -8.84
N LEU A 157 9.72 11.17 -8.74
CA LEU A 157 8.85 10.75 -9.85
C LEU A 157 9.03 11.66 -11.07
N GLY A 158 9.28 12.96 -10.83
CA GLY A 158 9.93 13.86 -11.79
C GLY A 158 9.33 13.78 -13.20
N ASP A 159 10.18 13.53 -14.19
CA ASP A 159 9.77 13.44 -15.60
C ASP A 159 8.97 12.19 -15.93
N LEU A 160 9.11 11.09 -15.18
CA LEU A 160 8.30 9.88 -15.39
C LEU A 160 6.80 10.19 -15.24
N SER A 161 6.43 11.15 -14.39
CA SER A 161 5.04 11.59 -14.23
C SER A 161 4.38 12.06 -15.54
N LYS A 162 5.17 12.51 -16.53
CA LYS A 162 4.69 12.96 -17.84
C LYS A 162 4.57 11.82 -18.86
N GLU A 163 5.22 10.68 -18.57
CA GLU A 163 5.28 9.51 -19.44
C GLU A 163 4.26 8.42 -19.04
N ILE A 164 3.75 8.50 -17.82
CA ILE A 164 2.77 7.58 -17.26
C ILE A 164 1.34 8.11 -17.39
N GLU A 165 0.39 7.19 -17.48
CA GLU A 165 -1.03 7.44 -17.39
C GLU A 165 -1.49 7.08 -15.98
N GLU A 166 -1.79 8.09 -15.16
CA GLU A 166 -2.33 7.89 -13.82
C GLU A 166 -3.81 7.53 -13.89
N VAL A 167 -4.20 6.46 -13.21
CA VAL A 167 -5.56 5.94 -13.14
C VAL A 167 -5.98 5.86 -11.68
N ASP A 168 -7.12 6.43 -11.32
CA ASP A 168 -7.63 6.29 -9.95
C ASP A 168 -8.12 4.86 -9.70
N VAL A 169 -7.45 4.15 -8.79
CA VAL A 169 -7.79 2.77 -8.42
C VAL A 169 -8.52 2.68 -7.08
N SER A 170 -8.96 3.81 -6.51
CA SER A 170 -9.63 3.86 -5.22
C SER A 170 -10.82 2.89 -5.11
N THR A 171 -11.66 2.83 -6.14
CA THR A 171 -12.82 1.92 -6.18
C THR A 171 -12.40 0.46 -6.33
N ALA A 172 -11.41 0.19 -7.20
CA ALA A 172 -10.89 -1.15 -7.44
C ALA A 172 -10.26 -1.76 -6.18
N LEU A 173 -9.43 -0.98 -5.49
CA LEU A 173 -8.86 -1.36 -4.19
C LEU A 173 -9.95 -1.58 -3.15
N SER A 174 -11.00 -0.75 -3.14
CA SER A 174 -12.11 -0.95 -2.21
C SER A 174 -12.84 -2.27 -2.44
N SER A 175 -13.06 -2.63 -3.71
CA SER A 175 -13.71 -3.89 -4.06
C SER A 175 -12.80 -5.09 -3.81
N ALA A 176 -11.51 -5.00 -4.14
CA ALA A 176 -10.59 -6.13 -4.05
C ALA A 176 -10.01 -6.36 -2.65
N ALA A 177 -9.85 -5.30 -1.86
CA ALA A 177 -9.24 -5.36 -0.53
C ALA A 177 -10.27 -5.24 0.59
N PHE A 178 -11.19 -4.27 0.52
CA PHE A 178 -12.06 -3.92 1.67
C PHE A 178 -13.43 -4.61 1.65
N ALA A 179 -13.87 -5.16 0.52
CA ALA A 179 -15.21 -5.75 0.42
C ALA A 179 -15.28 -7.19 0.96
N CYS A 180 -14.18 -7.93 0.93
CA CYS A 180 -14.09 -9.27 1.50
C CYS A 180 -13.60 -9.17 2.94
N LYS A 181 -14.53 -9.06 3.90
CA LYS A 181 -14.19 -9.17 5.33
C LYS A 181 -13.67 -10.57 5.60
N ASP A 182 -12.43 -10.70 6.05
CA ASP A 182 -11.94 -11.97 6.58
C ASP A 182 -12.50 -12.22 7.99
N GLU A 183 -12.48 -13.48 8.44
CA GLU A 183 -13.02 -13.83 9.77
C GLU A 183 -12.30 -13.07 10.90
N ALA A 184 -11.04 -12.67 10.70
CA ALA A 184 -10.29 -11.84 11.66
C ALA A 184 -10.86 -10.42 11.80
N GLU A 185 -11.36 -9.81 10.72
CA GLU A 185 -12.06 -8.51 10.76
C GLU A 185 -13.46 -8.59 11.37
N LEU A 186 -14.12 -9.75 11.34
CA LEU A 186 -15.43 -9.95 11.95
C LEU A 186 -15.38 -9.98 13.49
N VAL A 187 -14.27 -10.41 14.08
CA VAL A 187 -14.10 -10.48 15.54
C VAL A 187 -13.94 -9.10 16.19
N HIS A 188 -13.44 -8.10 15.45
CA HIS A 188 -13.25 -6.73 15.93
C HIS A 188 -14.34 -5.74 15.48
N ALA A 189 -15.34 -6.18 14.73
CA ALA A 189 -16.51 -5.36 14.46
C ALA A 189 -17.31 -5.20 15.77
N PRO A 190 -17.63 -3.97 16.21
CA PRO A 190 -18.49 -3.79 17.37
C PRO A 190 -19.83 -4.48 17.07
N THR A 191 -20.18 -5.44 17.93
CA THR A 191 -21.49 -6.07 17.93
C THR A 191 -22.54 -4.97 17.86
N PRO A 192 -23.45 -4.95 16.86
CA PRO A 192 -24.52 -3.98 16.84
C PRO A 192 -25.25 -4.09 18.17
N ALA A 193 -25.28 -3.00 18.94
CA ALA A 193 -26.03 -2.94 20.17
C ALA A 193 -27.49 -3.23 19.81
N THR A 194 -27.97 -4.41 20.20
CA THR A 194 -29.37 -4.77 20.12
C THR A 194 -30.10 -3.82 21.06
N GLU A 195 -30.63 -2.74 20.49
CA GLU A 195 -31.49 -1.80 21.20
C GLU A 195 -32.73 -2.57 21.65
N LYS A 196 -32.75 -2.98 22.91
CA LYS A 196 -33.93 -3.51 23.57
C LYS A 196 -34.99 -2.42 23.56
N ARG A 197 -35.94 -2.51 22.64
CA ARG A 197 -37.27 -1.91 22.81
C ARG A 197 -38.00 -2.73 23.86
N GLU A 198 -37.91 -2.31 25.11
CA GLU A 198 -38.90 -2.68 26.12
C GLU A 198 -40.13 -1.79 25.91
N GLY A 199 -41.29 -2.43 25.76
CA GLY A 199 -42.61 -1.80 25.76
C GLY A 199 -43.19 -1.71 27.16
#